data_AF-A0AA44J7P8-F1
#
_entry.id   AF-A0AA44J7P8-F1
#
_cell.length_a   1.000
_cell.length_b   1.000
_cell.length_c   1.000
_cell.angle_alpha   90.00
_cell.angle_beta   90.00
_cell.angle_gamma   90.00
#
_symmetry.space_group_name_H-M   'P 1'
#
loop_
_entity.id
_entity.type
_entity.pdbx_description
1 polymer ?
#
loop_
_entity_poly.entity_id
_entity_poly.type
_entity_poly.pdbx_seq_one_letter_code
_entity_poly.pdbx_strand_id
1 'polypeptide(L)'
;MAGRSRYPYILVDESQDTNRHIVEALFAFQAVHKDEVVVGLFGDMMQRIYGDGQPGLGENLPTDWATPTKRLNFRCPRRVIELINKVREATDKQAQIPCSAAQDGHVRMFVFPLRGPIRSQQSKRSARIWRVSPQMAIG
;
A
#
# COMPACT_ATOMS: atom_id res chain seq x y z
N MET A 1 -42.55 2.31 -8.73
CA MET A 1 -41.55 3.09 -7.98
C MET A 1 -40.52 2.11 -7.43
N ALA A 2 -39.47 1.81 -8.19
CA ALA A 2 -38.39 0.94 -7.72
C ALA A 2 -37.59 1.69 -6.64
N GLY A 3 -37.41 1.06 -5.48
CA GLY A 3 -36.69 1.65 -4.36
C GLY A 3 -35.26 1.99 -4.76
N ARG A 4 -34.91 3.28 -4.74
CA ARG A 4 -33.52 3.74 -4.91
C ARG A 4 -32.65 3.02 -3.88
N SER A 5 -31.61 2.33 -4.34
CA SER A 5 -30.52 1.86 -3.49
C SER A 5 -30.06 3.02 -2.64
N ARG A 6 -30.11 2.85 -1.31
CA ARG A 6 -30.01 3.96 -0.35
C ARG A 6 -28.68 4.73 -0.39
N TYR A 7 -27.66 4.20 -1.06
CA TYR A 7 -26.26 4.65 -0.97
C TYR A 7 -25.45 4.21 -2.19
N PRO A 8 -25.45 4.97 -3.31
CA PRO A 8 -24.71 4.63 -4.52
C PRO A 8 -23.23 5.02 -4.38
N TYR A 9 -22.48 4.24 -3.61
CA TYR A 9 -21.02 4.38 -3.48
C TYR A 9 -20.31 3.26 -4.24
N ILE A 10 -19.29 3.62 -5.01
CA ILE A 10 -18.35 2.67 -5.63
C ILE A 10 -16.99 2.93 -5.02
N LEU A 11 -16.49 1.98 -4.21
CA LEU A 11 -15.19 2.08 -3.58
C LEU A 11 -14.29 0.97 -4.14
N VAL A 12 -13.16 1.35 -4.71
CA VAL A 12 -12.17 0.42 -5.27
C VAL A 12 -10.93 0.47 -4.40
N ASP A 13 -10.61 -0.65 -3.78
CA ASP A 13 -9.34 -0.85 -3.06
C ASP A 13 -8.28 -1.41 -4.02
N GLU A 14 -7.01 -1.19 -3.71
CA GLU A 14 -5.86 -1.56 -4.57
C GLU A 14 -6.01 -1.05 -6.02
N SER A 15 -6.54 0.15 -6.17
CA SER A 15 -6.86 0.77 -7.46
C SER A 15 -5.64 0.94 -8.38
N GLN A 16 -4.41 0.97 -7.84
CA GLN A 16 -3.18 0.99 -8.64
C GLN A 16 -2.99 -0.27 -9.51
N ASP A 17 -3.59 -1.38 -9.10
CA ASP A 17 -3.54 -2.68 -9.79
C ASP A 17 -4.81 -2.94 -10.61
N THR A 18 -5.73 -1.97 -10.66
CA THR A 18 -6.92 -2.03 -11.52
C THR A 18 -6.55 -1.66 -12.95
N ASN A 19 -7.07 -2.42 -13.91
CA ASN A 19 -6.86 -2.15 -15.34
C ASN A 19 -7.23 -0.71 -15.69
N ARG A 20 -6.34 -0.04 -16.43
CA ARG A 20 -6.49 1.36 -16.86
C ARG A 20 -7.88 1.69 -17.42
N HIS A 21 -8.44 0.83 -18.27
CA HIS A 21 -9.73 1.11 -18.92
C HIS A 21 -10.90 1.11 -17.93
N ILE A 22 -10.81 0.31 -16.87
CA ILE A 22 -11.82 0.31 -15.79
C ILE A 22 -11.74 1.62 -15.00
N VAL A 23 -10.53 2.05 -14.66
CA VAL A 23 -10.30 3.32 -13.97
C VAL A 23 -10.83 4.50 -14.79
N GLU A 24 -10.52 4.56 -16.09
CA GLU A 24 -11.01 5.61 -16.99
C GLU A 24 -12.55 5.58 -17.12
N ALA A 25 -13.15 4.40 -17.20
CA ALA A 25 -14.60 4.26 -17.22
C ALA A 25 -15.26 4.75 -15.92
N LEU A 26 -14.63 4.50 -14.76
CA LEU A 26 -15.12 4.99 -13.47
C LEU A 26 -15.06 6.52 -13.38
N PHE A 27 -14.00 7.15 -13.88
CA PHE A 27 -13.93 8.61 -13.95
C PHE A 27 -15.02 9.19 -14.87
N ALA A 28 -15.19 8.63 -16.06
CA ALA A 28 -16.22 9.07 -16.99
C ALA A 28 -17.64 8.88 -16.42
N PHE A 29 -17.88 7.75 -15.76
CA PHE A 29 -19.15 7.46 -15.11
C PHE A 29 -19.45 8.43 -13.96
N GLN A 30 -18.48 8.68 -13.08
CA GLN A 30 -18.63 9.62 -11.97
C GLN A 30 -18.89 11.05 -12.47
N ALA A 31 -18.23 11.47 -13.55
CA ALA A 31 -18.45 12.79 -14.13
C ALA A 31 -19.89 12.99 -14.65
N VAL A 32 -20.51 11.94 -15.20
CA VAL A 32 -21.91 11.98 -15.69
C VAL A 32 -22.92 11.92 -14.54
N HIS A 33 -22.60 11.21 -13.45
CA HIS A 33 -23.51 10.97 -12.33
C HIS A 33 -23.06 11.66 -11.03
N LYS A 34 -22.40 12.82 -11.13
CA LYS A 34 -21.71 13.48 -10.02
C LYS A 34 -22.58 13.74 -8.79
N ASP A 35 -23.85 14.08 -8.98
CA ASP A 35 -24.80 14.35 -7.89
C ASP A 35 -25.55 13.09 -7.40
N GLU A 36 -25.35 11.97 -8.09
CA GLU A 36 -26.06 10.72 -7.84
C GLU A 36 -25.14 9.63 -7.32
N VAL A 37 -23.84 9.63 -7.62
CA VAL A 37 -22.90 8.55 -7.29
C VAL A 37 -21.60 9.11 -6.74
N VAL A 38 -21.10 8.47 -5.69
CA VAL A 38 -19.77 8.76 -5.15
C VAL A 38 -18.82 7.63 -5.52
N VAL A 39 -17.69 7.97 -6.13
CA VAL A 39 -16.61 7.03 -6.44
C VAL A 39 -15.39 7.34 -5.58
N GLY A 40 -14.81 6.31 -4.98
CA GLY A 40 -13.58 6.39 -4.19
C GLY A 40 -12.57 5.38 -4.70
N LEU A 41 -11.35 5.83 -4.96
CA LEU A 41 -10.23 4.99 -5.37
C LEU A 41 -9.18 5.03 -4.26
N PHE A 42 -8.86 3.87 -3.69
CA PHE A 42 -7.86 3.70 -2.65
C PHE A 42 -6.75 2.81 -3.16
N GLY A 43 -5.53 3.06 -2.68
CA GLY A 43 -4.37 2.35 -3.17
C GLY A 43 -3.08 3.09 -2.88
N ASP A 44 -1.99 2.50 -3.35
CA ASP A 44 -0.64 2.99 -3.14
C ASP A 44 0.21 2.71 -4.37
N MET A 45 0.59 3.75 -5.09
CA MET A 45 1.36 3.62 -6.33
C MET A 45 2.72 2.95 -6.13
N MET A 46 3.31 3.03 -4.93
CA MET A 46 4.54 2.29 -4.61
C MET A 46 4.36 0.77 -4.56
N GLN A 47 3.13 0.29 -4.36
CA GLN A 47 2.81 -1.14 -4.27
C GLN A 47 2.33 -1.73 -5.59
N ARG A 48 2.28 -0.93 -6.65
CA ARG A 48 1.89 -1.42 -7.97
C ARG A 48 2.86 -2.48 -8.46
N ILE A 49 2.33 -3.65 -8.78
CA ILE A 49 3.12 -4.78 -9.29
C ILE A 49 2.70 -5.23 -10.70
N TYR A 50 1.55 -4.76 -11.19
CA TYR A 50 1.06 -5.08 -12.54
C TYR A 50 1.31 -3.96 -13.55
N GLY A 51 1.70 -4.35 -14.77
CA GLY A 51 2.06 -3.43 -15.85
C GLY A 51 0.88 -2.73 -16.50
N ASP A 52 -0.34 -3.27 -16.38
CA ASP A 52 -1.57 -2.78 -17.03
C ASP A 52 -2.42 -1.83 -16.16
N GLY A 53 -1.98 -1.55 -14.93
CA GLY A 53 -2.59 -0.54 -14.06
C GLY A 53 -2.50 0.88 -14.63
N GLN A 54 -3.34 1.80 -14.14
CA GLN A 54 -3.28 3.22 -14.55
C GLN A 54 -1.96 3.86 -14.08
N PRO A 55 -1.06 4.31 -14.98
CA PRO A 55 0.11 5.07 -14.58
C PRO A 55 -0.30 6.43 -14.01
N GLY A 56 0.38 6.87 -12.95
CA GLY A 56 0.10 8.15 -12.30
C GLY A 56 -1.31 8.24 -11.71
N LEU A 57 -1.92 7.14 -11.26
CA LEU A 57 -3.21 7.20 -10.56
C LEU A 57 -3.07 8.13 -9.34
N GLY A 58 -3.90 9.17 -9.28
CA GLY A 58 -3.80 10.24 -8.28
C GLY A 58 -3.16 11.54 -8.80
N GLU A 59 -2.56 11.52 -10.00
CA GLU A 59 -2.08 12.71 -10.69
C GLU A 59 -3.16 13.26 -11.64
N ASN A 60 -3.18 14.58 -11.83
CA ASN A 60 -4.12 15.26 -12.74
C ASN A 60 -5.60 14.89 -12.52
N LEU A 61 -5.98 14.62 -11.27
CA LEU A 61 -7.37 14.32 -10.92
C LEU A 61 -8.29 15.52 -11.19
N PRO A 62 -9.59 15.27 -11.47
CA PRO A 62 -10.56 16.34 -11.55
C PRO A 62 -10.57 17.20 -10.29
N THR A 63 -10.84 18.51 -10.42
CA THR A 63 -10.69 19.49 -9.32
C THR A 63 -11.65 19.26 -8.15
N ASP A 64 -12.73 18.52 -8.36
CA ASP A 64 -13.73 18.15 -7.38
C ASP A 64 -13.42 16.84 -6.64
N TRP A 65 -12.33 16.15 -6.97
CA TRP A 65 -11.90 14.94 -6.27
C TRP A 65 -11.05 15.28 -5.05
N ALA A 66 -11.44 14.73 -3.90
CA ALA A 66 -10.62 14.79 -2.70
C ALA A 66 -9.44 13.79 -2.79
N THR A 67 -8.27 14.20 -2.32
CA THR A 67 -7.06 13.36 -2.29
C THR A 67 -6.56 13.13 -0.86
N PRO A 68 -7.34 12.45 0.00
CA PRO A 68 -6.93 12.21 1.38
C PRO A 68 -5.68 11.32 1.42
N THR A 69 -4.72 11.69 2.26
CA THR A 69 -3.49 10.90 2.46
C THR A 69 -3.48 10.27 3.85
N LYS A 70 -3.34 8.94 3.93
CA LYS A 70 -3.19 8.22 5.19
C LYS A 70 -1.73 8.21 5.64
N ARG A 71 -1.35 9.18 6.48
CA ARG A 71 0.00 9.23 7.07
C ARG A 71 0.19 8.29 8.25
N LEU A 72 -0.85 8.04 9.05
CA LEU A 72 -0.71 7.26 10.28
C LEU A 72 -0.70 5.75 10.02
N ASN A 73 0.38 5.09 10.41
CA ASN A 73 0.56 3.65 10.29
C ASN A 73 0.34 2.98 11.67
N PHE A 74 -0.74 2.19 11.75
CA PHE A 74 -1.13 1.41 12.93
C PHE A 74 -0.70 -0.05 12.86
N ARG A 75 -0.13 -0.49 11.73
CA ARG A 75 0.19 -1.89 11.45
C ARG A 75 1.62 -2.24 11.84
N CYS A 76 2.56 -1.32 11.62
CA CYS A 76 3.98 -1.60 11.70
C CYS A 76 4.66 -0.97 12.92
N PRO A 77 5.70 -1.62 13.49
CA PRO A 77 6.59 -1.01 14.48
C PRO A 77 7.41 0.16 13.93
N ARG A 78 7.92 1.02 14.82
CA ARG A 78 8.63 2.26 14.48
C ARG A 78 9.82 2.03 13.55
N ARG A 79 10.70 1.06 13.85
CA ARG A 79 11.90 0.78 13.03
C ARG A 79 11.57 0.28 11.62
N VAL A 80 10.44 -0.41 11.46
CA VAL A 80 9.95 -0.84 10.14
C VAL A 80 9.47 0.36 9.34
N ILE A 81 8.74 1.29 9.99
CA ILE A 81 8.25 2.53 9.37
C ILE A 81 9.43 3.44 8.99
N GLU A 82 10.42 3.60 9.87
CA GLU A 82 11.63 4.36 9.59
C GLU A 82 12.39 3.82 8.38
N LEU A 83 12.52 2.49 8.27
CA LEU A 83 13.16 1.87 7.11
C LEU A 83 12.39 2.16 5.82
N ILE A 84 11.07 1.90 5.80
CA ILE A 84 10.30 2.06 4.56
C ILE A 84 10.22 3.54 4.14
N ASN A 85 10.19 4.48 5.08
CA ASN A 85 10.25 5.90 4.77
C ASN A 85 11.56 6.28 4.07
N LYS A 86 12.71 5.72 4.50
CA LYS A 86 14.00 5.94 3.81
C LYS A 86 14.00 5.36 2.40
N VAL A 87 13.35 4.22 2.18
CA VAL A 87 13.20 3.64 0.85
C VAL A 87 12.31 4.55 -0.03
N ARG A 88 11.22 5.07 0.52
CA ARG A 88 10.28 5.95 -0.18
C ARG A 88 10.85 7.33 -0.52
N GLU A 89 11.73 7.87 0.31
CA GLU A 89 12.41 9.14 0.06
C GLU A 89 13.10 9.17 -1.31
N ALA A 90 13.64 8.04 -1.76
CA ALA A 90 14.27 7.89 -3.07
C ALA A 90 13.28 7.73 -4.24
N THR A 91 11.99 7.51 -3.97
CA THR A 91 10.99 7.18 -5.00
C THR A 91 9.84 8.18 -5.07
N ASP A 92 8.94 8.19 -4.08
CA ASP A 92 7.70 8.98 -4.09
C ASP A 92 7.66 10.09 -3.03
N LYS A 93 8.66 10.13 -2.14
CA LYS A 93 8.79 11.06 -1.01
C LYS A 93 7.61 11.02 -0.03
N GLN A 94 6.75 10.01 -0.08
CA GLN A 94 5.69 9.84 0.90
C GLN A 94 6.27 9.35 2.22
N ALA A 95 5.73 9.87 3.33
CA ALA A 95 6.16 9.53 4.67
C ALA A 95 5.00 9.02 5.53
N GLN A 96 5.23 7.90 6.20
CA GLN A 96 4.33 7.34 7.19
C GLN A 96 4.79 7.69 8.60
N ILE A 97 3.83 7.93 9.49
CA ILE A 97 4.04 8.27 10.89
C ILE A 97 3.58 7.07 11.72
N PRO A 98 4.41 6.51 12.62
CA PRO A 98 3.96 5.47 13.54
C PRO A 98 2.85 5.98 14.45
N CYS A 99 1.86 5.13 14.74
CA CYS A 99 0.88 5.46 15.77
C CYS A 99 1.56 5.63 17.14
N SER A 100 0.93 6.36 18.05
CA SER A 100 1.48 6.62 19.39
C SER A 100 1.75 5.35 20.19
N ALA A 101 0.96 4.28 19.95
CA ALA A 101 1.11 2.97 20.58
C ALA A 101 2.13 2.05 19.86
N ALA A 102 2.78 2.50 18.79
CA ALA A 102 3.71 1.66 18.05
C ALA A 102 4.98 1.38 18.88
N GLN A 103 5.22 0.10 19.14
CA GLN A 103 6.48 -0.41 19.66
C GLN A 103 7.64 -0.21 18.67
N ASP A 104 8.88 -0.27 19.14
CA ASP A 104 10.06 -0.08 18.28
C ASP A 104 10.21 -1.16 17.20
N GLY A 105 10.01 -2.43 17.55
CA GLY A 105 10.25 -3.58 16.68
C GLY A 105 11.70 -3.71 16.22
N HIS A 106 11.96 -4.57 15.22
CA HIS A 106 13.30 -4.84 14.70
C HIS A 106 13.30 -5.01 13.18
N VAL A 107 14.40 -4.59 12.55
CA VAL A 107 14.73 -4.86 11.14
C VAL A 107 16.03 -5.67 11.13
N ARG A 108 16.07 -6.77 10.38
CA ARG A 108 17.28 -7.60 10.21
C ARG A 108 17.59 -7.71 8.72
N MET A 109 18.76 -7.22 8.31
CA MET A 109 19.26 -7.34 6.94
C MET A 109 20.27 -8.48 6.87
N PHE A 110 20.11 -9.37 5.89
CA PHE A 110 21.04 -10.45 5.62
C PHE A 110 21.67 -10.23 4.25
N VAL A 111 22.99 -10.06 4.21
CA VAL A 111 23.75 -9.87 2.96
C VAL A 111 24.53 -11.15 2.68
N PHE A 112 24.34 -11.71 1.49
CA PHE A 112 25.02 -12.91 1.05
C PHE A 112 25.87 -12.62 -0.20
N PRO A 113 27.06 -13.21 -0.33
CA PRO A 113 27.86 -13.05 -1.54
C PRO A 113 27.13 -13.64 -2.75
N LEU A 114 27.21 -12.96 -3.89
CA LEU A 114 26.61 -13.40 -5.16
C LEU A 114 27.18 -14.75 -5.65
N ARG A 115 28.42 -15.08 -5.25
CA ARG A 115 29.08 -16.36 -5.52
C ARG A 115 29.47 -17.02 -4.18
N GLY A 116 28.88 -18.18 -3.92
CA GLY A 116 29.07 -18.98 -2.69
C GLY A 116 28.14 -20.20 -2.69
N PRO A 117 28.31 -21.18 -1.77
CA PRO A 117 27.52 -22.39 -1.75
C PRO A 117 26.02 -22.08 -1.62
N ILE A 118 25.24 -22.77 -2.46
CA ILE A 118 23.80 -22.69 -2.77
C ILE A 118 22.95 -21.87 -1.76
N ARG A 119 22.28 -20.81 -2.28
CA ARG A 119 21.28 -19.95 -1.58
C ARG A 119 20.32 -20.69 -0.64
N SER A 120 19.95 -21.93 -0.97
CA SER A 120 19.02 -22.76 -0.19
C SER A 120 19.55 -23.15 1.20
N GLN A 121 20.86 -23.34 1.38
CA GLN A 121 21.45 -23.64 2.70
C GLN A 121 21.55 -22.39 3.59
N GLN A 122 21.84 -21.24 2.97
CA GLN A 122 21.95 -19.94 3.66
C GLN A 122 20.57 -19.45 4.13
N SER A 123 19.53 -19.61 3.30
CA SER A 123 18.13 -19.31 3.67
C SER A 123 17.66 -20.16 4.87
N LYS A 124 18.03 -21.44 4.93
CA LYS A 124 17.73 -22.31 6.09
C LYS A 124 18.40 -21.84 7.38
N ARG A 125 19.62 -21.27 7.31
CA ARG A 125 20.31 -20.68 8.48
C ARG A 125 19.61 -19.42 8.98
N SER A 126 19.22 -18.51 8.08
CA SER A 126 18.42 -17.34 8.46
C SER A 126 17.06 -17.73 9.03
N ALA A 127 16.34 -18.67 8.41
CA ALA A 127 15.08 -19.20 8.91
C ALA A 127 15.20 -19.83 10.31
N ARG A 128 16.37 -20.40 10.64
CA ARG A 128 16.64 -20.90 11.99
C ARG A 128 16.77 -19.76 13.00
N ILE A 129 17.44 -18.65 12.66
CA ILE A 129 17.53 -17.43 13.49
C ILE A 129 16.14 -16.83 13.79
N TRP A 130 15.20 -16.90 12.84
CA TRP A 130 13.81 -16.48 13.06
C TRP A 130 13.05 -17.36 14.06
N ARG A 131 13.46 -18.61 14.27
CA ARG A 131 12.82 -19.55 15.23
C ARG A 131 13.42 -19.49 16.64
N VAL A 132 14.61 -18.92 16.83
CA VAL A 132 15.28 -18.86 18.16
C VAL A 132 15.05 -17.53 18.90
N SER A 133 14.01 -16.77 18.55
CA SER A 133 13.50 -15.69 19.41
C SER A 133 12.13 -16.10 19.98
N PRO A 134 12.08 -16.83 21.11
CA PRO A 134 10.82 -17.27 21.73
C PRO A 134 10.06 -16.14 22.47
N GLN A 135 10.46 -14.87 22.33
CA GLN A 135 9.86 -13.75 23.07
C GLN A 135 8.88 -12.90 22.25
N MET A 136 8.41 -13.38 21.10
CA MET A 136 7.36 -12.70 20.31
C MET A 136 6.20 -13.64 20.00
N ALA A 137 5.74 -14.37 21.02
CA ALA A 137 4.50 -15.14 20.95
C ALA A 137 3.76 -15.02 22.29
N ILE A 138 3.30 -13.81 22.64
CA ILE A 138 2.18 -13.56 23.57
C ILE A 138 1.92 -12.05 23.67
N GLY A 139 0.66 -11.65 23.47
CA GLY A 139 0.13 -10.30 23.71
C GLY A 139 -0.49 -9.65 22.48
#